data_AF-A0A1M5USB5-F1
#
_entry.id   AF-A0A1M5USB5-F1
#
_cell.length_a   1.000
_cell.length_b   1.000
_cell.length_c   1.000
_cell.angle_alpha   90.00
_cell.angle_beta   90.00
_cell.angle_gamma   90.00
#
_symmetry.space_group_name_H-M   'P 1'
#
loop_
_entity.id
_entity.type
_entity.pdbx_description
1 polymer ?
#
loop_
_entity_poly.entity_id
_entity_poly.type
_entity_poly.pdbx_seq_one_letter_code
_entity_poly.pdbx_strand_id
1 'polypeptide(L)'
;MSNCRVEQRRQADRLADTLAMNQSVVAVDVLAPGVGGRDGWVVEATLDRASIPTAVLRTLAAGGAIVVDASPQGPANMIVTATI
;
A
#
# COMPACT_ATOMS: atom_id res chain seq x y z
N MET A 1 22.73 -10.64 9.95
CA MET A 1 21.27 -10.59 10.19
C MET A 1 20.69 -9.29 9.63
N SER A 2 20.61 -9.17 8.30
CA SER A 2 20.13 -7.94 7.61
C SER A 2 19.24 -8.24 6.38
N ASN A 3 19.11 -9.52 5.98
CA ASN A 3 18.37 -9.90 4.77
C ASN A 3 16.86 -9.66 4.89
N CYS A 4 16.28 -9.90 6.06
CA CYS A 4 14.83 -9.80 6.27
C CYS A 4 14.30 -8.38 6.00
N ARG A 5 14.99 -7.33 6.47
CA ARG A 5 14.57 -5.93 6.24
C ARG A 5 14.73 -5.49 4.78
N VAL A 6 15.75 -5.99 4.08
CA VAL A 6 15.97 -5.68 2.66
C VAL A 6 14.95 -6.42 1.79
N GLU A 7 14.61 -7.66 2.16
CA GLU A 7 13.56 -8.44 1.49
C GLU A 7 12.18 -7.79 1.67
N GLN A 8 11.83 -7.37 2.89
CA GLN A 8 10.59 -6.63 3.17
C GLN A 8 10.52 -5.31 2.40
N ARG A 9 11.63 -4.57 2.32
CA ARG A 9 11.71 -3.36 1.47
C ARG A 9 11.42 -3.67 0.02
N ARG A 10 12.10 -4.67 -0.55
CA ARG A 10 11.89 -5.09 -1.95
C ARG A 10 10.46 -5.58 -2.19
N GLN A 11 9.83 -6.20 -1.20
CA GLN A 11 8.43 -6.61 -1.27
C GLN A 11 7.50 -5.39 -1.29
N ALA A 12 7.74 -4.40 -0.43
CA ALA A 12 7.00 -3.14 -0.43
C ALA A 12 7.14 -2.39 -1.76
N ASP A 13 8.37 -2.27 -2.29
CA ASP A 13 8.67 -1.63 -3.57
C ASP A 13 7.93 -2.33 -4.73
N ARG A 14 8.01 -3.67 -4.83
CA ARG A 14 7.28 -4.44 -5.86
C ARG A 14 5.77 -4.31 -5.75
N LEU A 15 5.25 -4.31 -4.53
CA LEU A 15 3.82 -4.12 -4.30
C LEU A 15 3.39 -2.73 -4.77
N ALA A 16 4.17 -1.71 -4.46
CA ALA A 16 3.92 -0.35 -4.91
C ALA A 16 3.93 -0.23 -6.43
N ASP A 17 4.94 -0.80 -7.10
CA ASP A 17 5.01 -0.85 -8.57
C ASP A 17 3.77 -1.52 -9.17
N THR A 18 3.33 -2.64 -8.58
CA THR A 18 2.15 -3.38 -9.06
C THR A 18 0.85 -2.59 -8.84
N LEU A 19 0.73 -1.88 -7.72
CA LEU A 19 -0.41 -1.01 -7.44
C LEU A 19 -0.45 0.18 -8.40
N ALA A 20 0.70 0.79 -8.70
CA ALA A 20 0.79 1.92 -9.62
C ALA A 20 0.35 1.57 -11.06
N MET A 21 0.36 0.29 -11.44
CA MET A 21 -0.17 -0.18 -12.73
C MET A 21 -1.71 -0.27 -12.77
N ASN A 22 -2.39 -0.12 -11.63
CA ASN A 22 -3.84 -0.16 -11.58
C ASN A 22 -4.45 1.19 -11.95
N GLN A 23 -5.40 1.21 -12.89
CA GLN A 23 -6.01 2.46 -13.38
C GLN A 23 -6.72 3.29 -12.30
N SER A 24 -7.18 2.66 -11.21
CA SER A 24 -7.82 3.37 -10.10
C SER A 24 -6.84 3.90 -9.05
N VAL A 25 -5.53 3.70 -9.23
CA VAL A 25 -4.48 4.17 -8.30
C VAL A 25 -3.82 5.40 -8.91
N VAL A 26 -3.86 6.52 -8.19
CA VAL A 26 -3.34 7.81 -8.64
C VAL A 26 -1.93 8.06 -8.12
N ALA A 27 -1.65 7.60 -6.91
CA ALA A 27 -0.35 7.74 -6.26
C ALA A 27 -0.09 6.54 -5.34
N VAL A 28 1.18 6.18 -5.21
CA VAL A 28 1.62 5.17 -4.26
C VAL A 28 2.89 5.66 -3.56
N ASP A 29 2.88 5.60 -2.24
CA ASP A 29 4.02 5.95 -1.39
C ASP A 29 4.48 4.73 -0.60
N VAL A 30 5.80 4.56 -0.48
CA VAL A 30 6.41 3.53 0.35
C VAL A 30 7.10 4.20 1.53
N LEU A 31 6.62 3.93 2.74
CA LEU A 31 7.17 4.51 3.96
C LEU A 31 8.02 3.48 4.70
N ALA A 32 9.17 3.95 5.17
CA ALA A 32 10.07 3.14 5.97
C ALA A 32 9.47 2.84 7.36
N PRO A 33 9.90 1.74 8.00
CA PRO A 33 9.58 1.46 9.40
C PRO A 33 9.84 2.66 10.32
N GLY A 34 8.92 2.90 11.25
CA GLY A 34 8.92 4.01 12.20
C GLY A 34 8.26 5.29 11.67
N VAL A 35 8.00 5.40 10.36
CA VAL A 35 7.22 6.51 9.80
C VAL A 35 5.73 6.29 10.07
N GLY A 36 5.01 7.33 10.51
CA GLY A 36 3.58 7.23 10.83
C GLY A 36 3.25 6.31 12.02
N GLY A 37 4.25 6.00 12.86
CA GLY A 37 4.08 5.20 14.08
C GLY A 37 3.92 3.68 13.85
N ARG A 38 4.35 3.17 12.70
CA ARG A 38 4.24 1.74 12.36
C ARG A 38 5.60 1.06 12.30
N ASP A 39 5.68 -0.16 12.82
CA ASP A 39 6.94 -0.91 12.93
C ASP A 39 7.39 -1.60 11.62
N GLY A 40 6.49 -1.72 10.64
CA GLY A 40 6.71 -2.38 9.35
C GLY A 40 6.90 -1.42 8.18
N TRP A 41 7.23 -1.97 7.01
CA TRP A 41 7.17 -1.20 5.76
C TRP A 41 5.72 -0.94 5.39
N VAL A 42 5.41 0.29 5.04
CA VAL A 42 4.04 0.71 4.74
C VAL A 42 3.94 1.07 3.28
N VAL A 43 2.85 0.64 2.65
CA VAL A 43 2.47 1.05 1.30
C VAL A 43 1.16 1.82 1.40
N GLU A 44 1.18 3.08 1.02
CA GLU A 44 0.00 3.95 0.93
C GLU A 44 -0.39 4.13 -0.51
N ALA A 45 -1.63 3.78 -0.85
CA ALA A 45 -2.18 3.97 -2.19
C ALA A 45 -3.33 4.98 -2.13
N THR A 46 -3.26 6.01 -2.97
CA THR A 46 -4.36 6.95 -3.19
C THR A 46 -5.17 6.48 -4.40
N LEU A 47 -6.47 6.34 -4.21
CA LEU A 47 -7.42 5.92 -5.22
C LEU A 47 -8.31 7.10 -5.64
N ASP A 48 -8.63 7.21 -6.93
CA ASP A 48 -9.54 8.23 -7.50
C ASP A 48 -11.02 7.86 -7.36
N ARG A 49 -11.35 7.09 -6.33
CA ARG A 49 -12.68 6.55 -6.10
C ARG A 49 -12.98 6.42 -4.62
N ALA A 50 -14.27 6.44 -4.30
CA ALA A 50 -14.77 6.35 -2.93
C ALA A 50 -14.78 4.93 -2.34
N SER A 51 -14.25 3.91 -3.04
CA SER A 51 -14.19 2.53 -2.56
C SER A 51 -13.02 1.76 -3.15
N ILE A 52 -12.49 0.79 -2.40
CA ILE A 52 -11.35 -0.03 -2.82
C ILE A 52 -11.78 -1.00 -3.94
N PRO A 53 -11.17 -0.97 -5.14
CA PRO A 53 -11.40 -1.97 -6.16
C PRO A 53 -10.98 -3.36 -5.69
N THR A 54 -11.73 -4.39 -6.11
CA THR A 54 -11.33 -5.79 -5.90
C THR A 54 -9.95 -6.11 -6.46
N ALA A 55 -9.56 -5.48 -7.58
CA ALA A 55 -8.23 -5.65 -8.15
C ALA A 55 -7.12 -5.15 -7.21
N VAL A 56 -7.33 -4.01 -6.53
CA VAL A 56 -6.40 -3.47 -5.53
C VAL A 56 -6.31 -4.41 -4.32
N LEU A 57 -7.45 -4.89 -3.81
CA LEU A 57 -7.47 -5.87 -2.71
C LEU A 57 -6.73 -7.16 -3.06
N ARG A 58 -6.90 -7.67 -4.28
CA ARG A 58 -6.19 -8.86 -4.77
C ARG A 58 -4.69 -8.62 -4.86
N THR A 59 -4.27 -7.46 -5.36
CA THR A 59 -2.85 -7.08 -5.41
C THR A 59 -2.24 -7.01 -4.02
N LEU A 60 -2.91 -6.36 -3.06
CA LEU A 60 -2.48 -6.28 -1.67
C LEU A 60 -2.35 -7.67 -1.04
N ALA A 61 -3.37 -8.52 -1.21
CA ALA A 61 -3.37 -9.88 -0.70
C ALA A 61 -2.26 -10.74 -1.33
N ALA A 62 -2.05 -10.64 -2.64
CA ALA A 62 -0.97 -11.37 -3.34
C ALA A 62 0.42 -10.89 -2.91
N GLY A 63 0.55 -9.61 -2.56
CA GLY A 63 1.76 -9.03 -1.97
C GLY A 63 1.97 -9.36 -0.49
N GLY A 64 1.08 -10.16 0.13
CA GLY A 64 1.16 -10.51 1.54
C GLY A 64 0.93 -9.33 2.49
N ALA A 65 0.32 -8.24 2.00
CA ALA A 65 0.11 -7.04 2.79
C ALA A 65 -1.17 -7.13 3.63
N ILE A 66 -1.15 -6.49 4.79
CA ILE A 66 -2.31 -6.35 5.67
C ILE A 66 -2.85 -4.93 5.55
N VAL A 67 -4.12 -4.78 5.17
CA VAL A 67 -4.79 -3.48 5.16
C VAL A 67 -5.00 -3.04 6.61
N VAL A 68 -4.47 -1.88 6.96
CA VAL A 68 -4.56 -1.31 8.31
C VAL A 68 -5.63 -0.23 8.36
N ASP A 69 -5.68 0.60 7.32
CA ASP A 69 -6.69 1.63 7.18
C ASP A 69 -7.15 1.77 5.72
N ALA A 70 -8.40 2.16 5.55
CA ALA A 70 -8.98 2.50 4.26
C ALA A 70 -10.01 3.60 4.46
N SER A 71 -9.59 4.85 4.26
CA SER A 71 -10.36 6.02 4.65
C SER A 71 -10.59 6.95 3.45
N PRO A 72 -11.85 7.37 3.20
CA PRO A 72 -12.15 8.41 2.21
C PRO A 72 -11.43 9.72 2.52
N GLN A 73 -10.85 10.36 1.51
CA GLN A 73 -10.20 11.68 1.60
C GLN A 73 -10.98 12.70 0.77
N GLY A 74 -12.23 12.90 1.14
CA GLY A 74 -13.21 13.71 0.40
C GLY A 74 -14.18 12.85 -0.42
N PRO A 75 -14.93 13.47 -1.36
CA PRO A 75 -16.08 12.82 -1.99
C PRO A 75 -15.69 11.77 -3.04
N ALA A 76 -14.47 11.85 -3.58
CA ALA A 76 -14.04 11.04 -4.71
C ALA A 76 -12.74 10.27 -4.48
N ASN A 77 -12.01 10.50 -3.39
CA ASN A 77 -10.72 9.84 -3.17
C ASN A 77 -10.76 8.93 -1.95
N MET A 78 -9.95 7.88 -1.98
CA MET A 78 -9.74 6.98 -0.85
C MET A 78 -8.25 6.71 -0.68
N ILE A 79 -7.75 6.78 0.55
CA ILE A 79 -6.40 6.32 0.89
C ILE A 79 -6.52 4.94 1.51
N VAL A 80 -5.71 4.01 1.00
CA VAL A 80 -5.54 2.68 1.56
C VAL A 80 -4.13 2.56 2.08
N THR A 81 -3.99 2.28 3.37
CA THR A 81 -2.69 2.08 4.00
C THR A 81 -2.54 0.61 4.39
N ALA A 82 -1.51 -0.04 3.85
CA ALA A 82 -1.20 -1.43 4.13
C ALA A 82 0.22 -1.62 4.68
N THR A 83 0.43 -2.65 5.51
CA THR A 83 1.75 -3.02 6.05
C THR A 83 2.22 -4.35 5.46
N ILE A 84 3.54 -4.45 5.26
CA ILE A 84 4.27 -5.69 4.95
C ILE A 84 4.80 -6.31 6.23
#